data_AF-F8L3K8-F1
#
_entry.id   AF-F8L3K8-F1
#
_cell.length_a   1.000
_cell.length_b   1.000
_cell.length_c   1.000
_cell.angle_alpha   90.00
_cell.angle_beta   90.00
_cell.angle_gamma   90.00
#
_symmetry.space_group_name_H-M   'P 1'
#
loop_
_entity.id
_entity.type
_entity.pdbx_description
1 polymer ?
#
loop_
_entity_poly.entity_id
_entity_poly.type
_entity_poly.pdbx_seq_one_letter_code
_entity_poly.pdbx_strand_id
1 'polypeptide(L)'
;MAGEYERIMEFFNLSPEEKEERLQEVFEDSVEYFERFKHIMINGTPEEKKQAVERVMSMKKRIEEETKKICEKTGMTEQQLAQFSNDPKNFSPGQWEAIESAKKKLDKGVGDIKKAASAGAGKSAPVEEESQNASEEEQEGKLKKKRKKPKNWIQS
;
A
#
# COMPACT_ATOMS: atom_id res chain seq x y z
N MET A 1 21.12 -0.38 9.89
CA MET A 1 19.84 -0.35 9.16
C MET A 1 19.87 0.55 7.91
N ALA A 2 21.04 1.01 7.46
CA ALA A 2 21.20 2.12 6.52
C ALA A 2 22.05 1.73 5.29
N GLY A 3 21.98 0.47 4.87
CA GLY A 3 22.74 -0.01 3.71
C GLY A 3 21.88 -0.06 2.45
N GLU A 4 20.84 -0.87 2.51
CA GLU A 4 20.01 -1.21 1.34
C GLU A 4 19.15 -0.01 0.90
N TYR A 5 18.52 0.69 1.84
CA TYR A 5 17.73 1.88 1.55
C TYR A 5 18.56 2.97 0.86
N GLU A 6 19.76 3.21 1.36
CA GLU A 6 20.69 4.22 0.87
C GLU A 6 21.19 3.85 -0.54
N ARG A 7 21.51 2.57 -0.80
CA ARG A 7 21.85 2.09 -2.14
C ARG A 7 20.70 2.23 -3.13
N ILE A 8 19.47 1.92 -2.72
CA ILE A 8 18.26 2.13 -3.54
C ILE A 8 18.07 3.62 -3.83
N MET A 9 18.25 4.48 -2.83
CA MET A 9 18.09 5.93 -3.01
C MET A 9 19.20 6.53 -3.89
N GLU A 10 20.42 6.02 -3.77
CA GLU A 10 21.57 6.38 -4.61
C GLU A 10 21.32 6.00 -6.08
N PHE A 11 20.72 4.84 -6.34
CA PHE A 11 20.39 4.37 -7.69
C PHE A 11 19.62 5.42 -8.50
N PHE A 12 18.71 6.16 -7.88
CA PHE A 12 17.95 7.21 -8.58
C PHE A 12 18.80 8.38 -9.08
N ASN A 13 19.97 8.60 -8.47
CA ASN A 13 20.88 9.70 -8.80
C ASN A 13 21.97 9.32 -9.82
N LEU A 14 22.08 8.02 -10.14
CA LEU A 14 23.01 7.51 -11.14
C LEU A 14 22.66 7.98 -12.56
N SER A 15 23.67 7.98 -13.43
CA SER A 15 23.48 8.17 -14.87
C SER A 15 22.71 7.00 -15.50
N PRO A 16 22.13 7.16 -16.71
CA PRO A 16 21.41 6.07 -17.38
C PRO A 16 22.26 4.81 -17.61
N GLU A 17 23.55 5.00 -17.92
CA GLU A 17 24.51 3.91 -18.16
C GLU A 17 24.76 3.12 -16.87
N GLU A 18 25.05 3.82 -15.77
CA GLU A 18 25.24 3.19 -14.46
C GLU A 18 23.96 2.53 -13.93
N LYS A 19 22.79 3.09 -14.24
CA LYS A 19 21.49 2.49 -13.89
C LYS A 19 21.26 1.16 -14.59
N GLU A 20 21.71 1.02 -15.83
CA GLU A 20 21.59 -0.23 -16.57
C GLU A 20 22.48 -1.32 -15.96
N GLU A 21 23.73 -0.99 -15.61
CA GLU A 21 24.68 -1.92 -15.00
C GLU A 21 24.25 -2.37 -13.60
N ARG A 22 23.66 -1.46 -12.81
CA ARG A 22 23.23 -1.73 -11.42
C ARG A 22 21.77 -2.14 -11.29
N LEU A 23 21.07 -2.36 -12.40
CA LEU A 23 19.63 -2.62 -12.39
C LEU A 23 19.28 -3.89 -11.59
N GLN A 24 20.08 -4.95 -11.76
CA GLN A 24 19.85 -6.20 -11.02
C GLN A 24 20.15 -6.02 -9.53
N GLU A 25 21.26 -5.36 -9.19
CA GLU A 25 21.68 -5.08 -7.82
C GLU A 25 20.60 -4.29 -7.06
N VAL A 26 20.02 -3.26 -7.68
CA VAL A 26 18.97 -2.47 -7.01
C VAL A 26 17.68 -3.26 -6.79
N PHE A 27 17.36 -4.23 -7.67
CA PHE A 27 16.22 -5.12 -7.45
C PHE A 27 16.47 -6.09 -6.30
N GLU A 28 17.70 -6.62 -6.18
CA GLU A 28 18.11 -7.46 -5.05
C GLU A 28 18.05 -6.67 -3.73
N ASP A 29 18.63 -5.46 -3.71
CA ASP A 29 18.55 -4.54 -2.57
C ASP A 29 17.09 -4.21 -2.20
N SER A 30 16.23 -4.01 -3.19
CA SER A 30 14.80 -3.72 -2.97
C SER A 30 14.09 -4.88 -2.30
N VAL A 31 14.41 -6.12 -2.70
CA VAL A 31 13.85 -7.34 -2.09
C VAL A 31 14.36 -7.48 -0.65
N GLU A 32 15.67 -7.34 -0.42
CA GLU A 32 16.25 -7.43 0.92
C GLU A 32 15.69 -6.37 1.87
N TYR A 33 15.60 -5.12 1.40
CA TYR A 33 15.00 -4.03 2.13
C TYR A 33 13.55 -4.36 2.50
N PHE A 34 12.78 -4.91 1.56
CA PHE A 34 11.38 -5.25 1.81
C PHE A 34 11.20 -6.45 2.76
N GLU A 35 12.10 -7.44 2.74
CA GLU A 35 12.10 -8.52 3.72
C GLU A 35 12.34 -8.01 5.14
N ARG A 36 13.26 -7.06 5.29
CA ARG A 36 13.49 -6.39 6.58
C ARG A 36 12.32 -5.51 6.99
N PHE A 37 11.75 -4.76 6.05
CA PHE A 37 10.53 -3.99 6.28
C PHE A 37 9.41 -4.90 6.80
N LYS A 38 9.18 -6.06 6.17
CA LYS A 38 8.23 -7.07 6.65
C LYS A 38 8.55 -7.51 8.07
N HIS A 39 9.80 -7.84 8.36
CA HIS A 39 10.22 -8.27 9.70
C HIS A 39 9.92 -7.20 10.76
N ILE A 40 10.23 -5.94 10.48
CA ILE A 40 9.95 -4.79 11.37
C ILE A 40 8.44 -4.60 11.54
N MET A 41 7.65 -4.71 10.46
CA MET A 41 6.20 -4.55 10.55
C MET A 41 5.53 -5.62 11.42
N ILE A 42 6.07 -6.84 11.43
CA ILE A 42 5.56 -7.95 12.24
C ILE A 42 6.08 -7.88 13.67
N ASN A 43 7.41 -7.75 13.85
CA ASN A 43 8.09 -7.97 15.13
C ASN A 43 8.66 -6.70 15.78
N GLY A 44 8.79 -5.60 15.04
CA GLY A 44 9.44 -4.38 15.51
C GLY A 44 8.62 -3.58 16.52
N THR A 45 9.30 -2.65 17.17
CA THR A 45 8.67 -1.67 18.07
C THR A 45 7.86 -0.62 17.29
N PRO A 46 6.95 0.13 17.94
CA PRO A 46 6.20 1.20 17.28
C PRO A 46 7.10 2.25 16.59
N GLU A 47 8.23 2.58 17.22
CA GLU A 47 9.20 3.54 16.67
C GLU A 47 9.90 3.00 15.42
N GLU A 48 10.37 1.75 15.45
CA GLU A 48 10.97 1.11 14.28
C GLU A 48 9.98 0.98 13.11
N LYS A 49 8.72 0.64 13.40
CA LYS A 49 7.66 0.59 12.39
C LYS A 49 7.42 1.96 11.77
N LYS A 50 7.39 3.02 12.59
CA LYS A 50 7.23 4.39 12.10
C LYS A 50 8.38 4.77 11.16
N GLN A 51 9.63 4.55 11.57
CA GLN A 51 10.80 4.84 10.73
C GLN A 51 10.80 4.03 9.42
N ALA A 52 10.43 2.75 9.49
CA ALA A 52 10.33 1.89 8.32
C ALA A 52 9.26 2.39 7.32
N VAL A 53 8.10 2.83 7.83
CA VAL A 53 7.04 3.44 7.01
C VAL A 53 7.49 4.76 6.39
N GLU A 54 8.14 5.63 7.15
CA GLU A 54 8.67 6.90 6.63
C GLU A 54 9.64 6.70 5.46
N ARG A 55 10.53 5.70 5.56
CA ARG A 55 11.46 5.35 4.48
C ARG A 55 10.75 4.79 3.25
N VAL A 56 9.75 3.92 3.41
CA VAL A 56 8.94 3.43 2.28
C VAL A 56 8.19 4.58 1.60
N MET A 57 7.63 5.52 2.38
CA MET A 57 6.97 6.71 1.82
C MET A 57 7.95 7.61 1.06
N SER A 58 9.18 7.76 1.57
CA SER A 58 10.24 8.48 0.87
C SER A 58 10.62 7.83 -0.47
N MET A 59 10.79 6.51 -0.50
CA MET A 59 11.03 5.76 -1.73
C MET A 59 9.87 5.92 -2.72
N LYS A 60 8.62 5.79 -2.26
CA LYS A 60 7.44 5.97 -3.09
C LYS A 60 7.43 7.35 -3.75
N LYS A 61 7.67 8.41 -2.97
CA LYS A 61 7.75 9.78 -3.51
C LYS A 61 8.83 9.89 -4.58
N ARG A 62 10.00 9.26 -4.37
CA ARG A 62 11.08 9.29 -5.36
C ARG A 62 10.70 8.57 -6.66
N ILE A 63 10.02 7.43 -6.57
CA ILE A 63 9.50 6.71 -7.73
C ILE A 63 8.47 7.55 -8.49
N GLU A 64 7.56 8.23 -7.79
CA GLU A 64 6.57 9.13 -8.41
C GLU A 64 7.26 10.30 -9.15
N GLU A 65 8.28 10.91 -8.55
CA GLU A 65 9.08 11.96 -9.19
C GLU A 65 9.77 11.47 -10.47
N GLU A 66 10.39 10.30 -10.44
CA GLU A 66 11.06 9.73 -11.61
C GLU A 66 10.06 9.31 -12.69
N THR A 67 8.90 8.74 -12.30
CA THR A 67 7.81 8.42 -13.21
C THR A 67 7.35 9.66 -13.96
N LYS A 68 7.13 10.76 -13.24
CA LYS A 68 6.75 12.04 -13.84
C LYS A 68 7.80 12.54 -14.82
N LYS A 69 9.09 12.50 -14.46
CA LYS A 69 10.19 12.90 -15.36
C LYS A 69 10.25 12.04 -16.62
N ILE A 70 9.99 10.73 -16.51
CA ILE A 70 9.94 9.83 -17.67
C ILE A 70 8.78 10.24 -18.57
N CYS A 71 7.58 10.41 -18.03
CA CYS A 71 6.40 10.87 -18.77
C CYS A 71 6.65 12.20 -19.51
N GLU A 72 7.26 13.18 -18.84
CA GLU A 72 7.62 14.48 -19.43
C GLU A 72 8.62 14.33 -20.59
N LYS A 73 9.63 13.45 -20.45
CA LYS A 73 10.66 13.23 -21.46
C LYS A 73 10.16 12.43 -22.66
N THR A 74 9.30 11.45 -22.44
CA THR A 74 8.82 10.53 -23.49
C THR A 74 7.52 11.00 -24.14
N GLY A 75 6.83 11.97 -23.54
CA GLY A 75 5.49 12.39 -23.95
C GLY A 75 4.41 11.35 -23.63
N MET A 76 4.72 10.33 -22.82
CA MET A 76 3.76 9.33 -22.38
C MET A 76 2.94 9.84 -21.20
N THR A 77 1.69 9.42 -21.13
CA THR A 77 0.89 9.49 -19.90
C THR A 77 1.32 8.37 -18.93
N GLU A 78 1.02 8.53 -17.64
CA GLU A 78 1.30 7.50 -16.64
C GLU A 78 0.62 6.16 -16.98
N GLN A 79 -0.58 6.19 -17.56
CA GLN A 79 -1.29 4.98 -17.98
C GLN A 79 -0.56 4.28 -19.13
N GLN A 80 -0.04 5.03 -20.10
CA GLN A 80 0.75 4.47 -21.20
C GLN A 80 2.08 3.91 -20.69
N LEU A 81 2.75 4.60 -19.76
CA LEU A 81 3.97 4.12 -19.15
C LEU A 81 3.71 2.84 -18.32
N ALA A 82 2.57 2.75 -17.63
CA ALA A 82 2.15 1.53 -16.95
C ALA A 82 1.89 0.38 -17.93
N GLN A 83 1.28 0.64 -19.08
CA GLN A 83 1.11 -0.39 -20.12
C GLN A 83 2.46 -0.82 -20.70
N PHE A 84 3.33 0.14 -21.00
CA PHE A 84 4.67 -0.09 -21.53
C PHE A 84 5.51 -0.97 -20.59
N SER A 85 5.48 -0.67 -19.28
CA SER A 85 6.23 -1.41 -18.25
C SER A 85 5.67 -2.80 -17.93
N ASN A 86 4.49 -3.16 -18.44
CA ASN A 86 3.90 -4.48 -18.28
C ASN A 86 4.04 -5.36 -19.53
N ASP A 87 4.61 -4.86 -20.63
CA ASP A 87 4.88 -5.66 -21.82
C ASP A 87 6.32 -6.21 -21.80
N PRO A 88 6.53 -7.53 -21.71
CA PRO A 88 7.87 -8.14 -21.72
C PRO A 88 8.68 -7.79 -22.96
N LYS A 89 8.03 -7.47 -24.09
CA LYS A 89 8.72 -7.15 -25.35
C LYS A 89 9.51 -5.84 -25.29
N ASN A 90 9.22 -4.98 -24.31
CA ASN A 90 9.92 -3.71 -24.11
C ASN A 90 11.21 -3.85 -23.30
N PHE A 91 11.54 -5.06 -22.86
CA PHE A 91 12.70 -5.37 -22.03
C PHE A 91 13.52 -6.48 -22.66
N SER A 92 14.83 -6.50 -22.38
CA SER A 92 15.61 -7.71 -22.66
C SER A 92 15.12 -8.87 -21.78
N PRO A 93 15.33 -10.14 -22.20
CA PRO A 93 14.90 -11.29 -21.40
C PRO A 93 15.41 -11.27 -19.96
N GLY A 94 16.68 -10.90 -19.75
CA GLY A 94 17.27 -10.80 -18.42
C GLY A 94 16.67 -9.67 -17.57
N GLN A 95 16.37 -8.51 -18.17
CA GLN A 95 15.70 -7.41 -17.47
C GLN A 95 14.27 -7.80 -17.07
N TRP A 96 13.52 -8.46 -17.96
CA TRP A 96 12.17 -8.91 -17.65
C TRP A 96 12.16 -9.96 -16.53
N GLU A 97 13.07 -10.93 -16.59
CA GLU A 97 13.20 -11.96 -15.54
C GLU A 97 13.51 -11.33 -14.17
N ALA A 98 14.43 -10.36 -14.11
CA ALA A 98 14.74 -9.64 -12.88
C ALA A 98 13.50 -8.90 -12.32
N ILE A 99 12.76 -8.21 -13.19
CA ILE A 99 11.53 -7.48 -12.82
C ILE A 99 10.47 -8.45 -12.28
N GLU A 100 10.19 -9.55 -12.97
CA GLU A 100 9.17 -10.51 -12.54
C GLU A 100 9.56 -11.23 -11.24
N SER A 101 10.82 -11.61 -11.11
CA SER A 101 11.36 -12.23 -9.89
C SER A 101 11.20 -11.30 -8.69
N ALA A 102 11.57 -10.02 -8.84
CA ALA A 102 11.40 -9.02 -7.80
C ALA A 102 9.92 -8.79 -7.46
N LYS A 103 9.05 -8.58 -8.46
CA LYS A 103 7.59 -8.41 -8.28
C LYS A 103 7.00 -9.56 -7.47
N LYS A 104 7.29 -10.81 -7.85
CA LYS A 104 6.77 -12.00 -7.17
C LYS A 104 7.22 -12.09 -5.70
N LYS A 105 8.48 -11.73 -5.40
CA LYS A 105 8.98 -11.72 -4.02
C LYS A 105 8.31 -10.64 -3.17
N LEU A 106 8.11 -9.44 -3.73
CA LEU A 106 7.43 -8.34 -3.07
C LEU A 106 5.96 -8.67 -2.79
N ASP A 107 5.22 -9.18 -3.78
CA ASP A 107 3.80 -9.55 -3.63
C ASP A 107 3.59 -10.60 -2.55
N LYS A 108 4.47 -11.61 -2.49
CA LYS A 108 4.46 -12.61 -1.43
C LYS A 108 4.66 -11.97 -0.06
N GLY A 109 5.62 -11.05 0.06
CA GLY A 109 5.89 -10.35 1.32
C GLY A 109 4.72 -9.48 1.79
N VAL A 110 4.01 -8.80 0.88
CA VAL A 110 2.79 -8.03 1.21
C VAL A 110 1.70 -8.96 1.74
N GLY A 111 1.51 -10.11 1.11
CA GLY A 111 0.56 -11.14 1.56
C GLY A 111 0.86 -11.63 2.98
N ASP A 112 2.13 -11.86 3.30
CA ASP A 112 2.57 -12.28 4.64
C ASP A 112 2.26 -11.21 5.70
N ILE A 113 2.54 -9.93 5.41
CA ILE A 113 2.23 -8.80 6.32
C ILE A 113 0.72 -8.73 6.58
N LYS A 114 -0.10 -8.80 5.52
CA LYS A 114 -1.55 -8.75 5.64
C LYS A 114 -2.09 -9.90 6.48
N LYS A 115 -1.55 -11.11 6.31
CA LYS A 115 -1.92 -12.31 7.08
C LYS A 115 -1.50 -12.20 8.54
N ALA A 116 -0.32 -11.67 8.83
CA ALA A 116 0.15 -11.44 10.20
C ALA A 116 -0.71 -10.39 10.93
N ALA A 117 -1.08 -9.31 10.22
CA ALA A 117 -1.95 -8.27 10.76
C ALA A 117 -3.37 -8.78 11.08
N SER A 118 -3.94 -9.66 10.23
CA SER A 118 -5.25 -10.26 10.50
C SER A 118 -5.21 -11.35 11.57
N ALA A 119 -4.12 -12.11 11.69
CA ALA A 119 -3.95 -13.12 12.74
C ALA A 119 -3.72 -12.51 14.13
N GLY A 120 -3.08 -11.33 14.21
CA GLY A 120 -2.88 -10.59 15.46
C GLY A 120 -4.15 -10.00 16.09
N ALA A 121 -5.24 -9.89 15.32
CA ALA A 121 -6.52 -9.39 15.81
C ALA A 121 -7.41 -10.45 16.50
N GLY A 122 -6.95 -11.71 16.60
CA GLY A 122 -7.73 -12.86 17.06
C GLY A 122 -7.51 -13.32 18.50
N LYS A 123 -6.86 -12.52 19.37
CA LYS A 123 -6.74 -12.81 20.81
C LYS A 123 -7.28 -11.65 21.65
N SER A 124 -8.57 -11.35 21.47
CA SER A 124 -9.39 -10.67 22.47
C SER A 124 -10.40 -11.70 22.96
N ALA A 125 -10.37 -12.00 24.25
CA ALA A 125 -11.27 -12.93 24.94
C ALA A 125 -12.76 -12.61 24.66
N PRO A 126 -13.67 -13.60 24.72
CA PRO A 126 -15.09 -13.34 24.66
C PRO A 126 -15.48 -12.63 25.96
N VAL A 127 -15.83 -11.35 25.89
CA VAL A 127 -16.58 -10.72 26.98
C VAL A 127 -18.01 -11.20 26.85
N GLU A 128 -18.38 -12.02 27.83
CA GLU A 128 -19.71 -12.54 28.06
C GLU A 128 -20.73 -11.41 28.11
N GLU A 129 -21.85 -11.71 27.48
CA GLU A 129 -23.14 -11.06 27.60
C GLU A 129 -23.60 -11.16 29.06
N GLU A 130 -23.67 -10.05 29.79
CA GLU A 130 -24.50 -9.98 30.99
C GLU A 130 -25.37 -8.72 31.01
N SER A 131 -26.65 -9.04 31.19
CA SER A 131 -27.86 -8.23 31.12
C SER A 131 -28.19 -7.64 32.49
N GLN A 132 -28.68 -6.39 32.53
CA GLN A 132 -29.48 -5.77 33.61
C GLN A 132 -29.99 -4.42 33.04
N ASN A 133 -31.23 -4.23 32.57
CA ASN A 133 -32.59 -4.37 33.11
C ASN A 133 -33.04 -3.24 34.07
N ALA A 134 -34.12 -2.55 33.65
CA ALA A 134 -35.16 -1.80 34.39
C ALA A 134 -34.76 -0.46 35.08
N SER A 135 -35.61 0.58 35.18
CA SER A 135 -37.07 0.68 35.07
C SER A 135 -37.56 2.15 34.90
N GLU A 136 -38.69 2.32 34.20
CA GLU A 136 -39.94 3.10 34.53
C GLU A 136 -39.87 4.59 34.98
N GLU A 137 -40.79 5.51 34.69
CA GLU A 137 -42.22 5.42 34.33
C GLU A 137 -42.76 6.74 33.69
N GLU A 138 -43.93 6.57 33.06
CA GLU A 138 -44.94 7.41 32.41
C GLU A 138 -45.07 8.95 32.59
N GLN A 139 -45.52 9.61 31.49
CA GLN A 139 -46.84 10.25 31.50
C GLN A 139 -47.48 10.34 30.09
N GLU A 140 -48.76 9.90 30.04
CA GLU A 140 -49.68 9.81 28.89
C GLU A 140 -49.99 11.12 28.16
N GLY A 141 -50.34 11.01 26.87
CA GLY A 141 -51.02 12.07 26.10
C GLY A 141 -51.43 11.66 24.68
N LYS A 142 -52.60 11.02 24.56
CA LYS A 142 -53.26 10.53 23.31
C LYS A 142 -53.48 11.64 22.26
N LEU A 143 -53.28 11.34 20.96
CA LEU A 143 -54.31 11.42 19.88
C LEU A 143 -53.75 11.31 18.43
N LYS A 144 -53.99 10.14 17.83
CA LYS A 144 -54.47 9.83 16.47
C LYS A 144 -54.16 10.76 15.25
N LYS A 145 -53.77 10.07 14.16
CA LYS A 145 -54.24 10.19 12.74
C LYS A 145 -53.58 11.24 11.81
N LYS A 146 -52.72 10.76 10.89
CA LYS A 146 -52.98 10.54 9.43
C LYS A 146 -51.71 10.70 8.58
N ARG A 147 -51.42 9.65 7.80
CA ARG A 147 -50.42 9.61 6.71
C ARG A 147 -50.80 10.59 5.59
N LYS A 148 -49.84 11.36 5.08
CA LYS A 148 -49.84 11.88 3.70
C LYS A 148 -48.45 11.77 3.10
N LYS A 149 -48.39 11.17 1.91
CA LYS A 149 -47.20 11.01 1.05
C LYS A 149 -46.82 12.38 0.45
N PRO A 150 -45.53 12.72 0.29
CA PRO A 150 -45.13 13.86 -0.53
C PRO A 150 -45.34 13.54 -2.03
N LYS A 151 -45.97 14.46 -2.76
CA LYS A 151 -46.16 14.44 -4.21
C LYS A 151 -44.91 14.98 -4.90
N ASN A 152 -44.43 14.24 -5.90
CA ASN A 152 -43.53 14.71 -6.97
C ASN A 152 -43.99 16.04 -7.55
N TRP A 153 -43.10 17.03 -7.62
CA TRP A 153 -43.15 18.09 -8.63
C TRP A 153 -41.80 18.12 -9.35
N ILE A 154 -41.81 17.58 -10.58
CA ILE A 154 -40.83 17.80 -11.64
C ILE A 154 -41.45 18.84 -12.60
N GLN A 155 -40.57 19.58 -13.29
CA GLN A 155 -40.76 20.53 -14.40
C GLN A 155 -41.13 21.96 -13.99
N SER A 156 -40.46 22.99 -14.53
CA SER A 156 -40.02 23.16 -15.93
C SER A 156 -38.54 23.46 -16.13
#